data_AF-N9Y6V0-F1
#
_entry.id   AF-N9Y6V0-F1
#
_cell.length_a   1.000
_cell.length_b   1.000
_cell.length_c   1.000
_cell.angle_alpha   90.00
_cell.angle_beta   90.00
_cell.angle_gamma   90.00
#
_symmetry.space_group_name_H-M   'P 1'
#
loop_
_entity.id
_entity.type
_entity.pdbx_description
1 polymer ?
#
loop_
_entity_poly.entity_id
_entity_poly.type
_entity_poly.pdbx_seq_one_letter_code
_entity_poly.pdbx_strand_id
1 'polypeptide(L)'
;MMSKYKRIFTIVIDSLGIGELEDAKQYGDVNVDTLGHIAESVDSFKIPNLQKLGLANLHKIKHVDAIDKPLGYQMKMKEASTGKDTMTGHWEMMGLHITTPFQTFTDTGFPKELLDELEKRTGHKIVGNKSASGTAILDELGEHQMKTGDMIVYTSADSVLQICGHEETFGLEELYRCCKIARELTLKPEWMVGRIIARPYVGERKGEFKRTSNRHDYALKPYGRTALNVLKDNGYQVISVGKIKDIFDGEGITEGNSSKSSVHGMEQTIEIQNRDFEGLCFVNLVDFDALWGHRRNPQGYAE
;
A
#
# COMPACT_ATOMS: atom_id res chain seq x y z
N MET A 1 15.26 -32.25 -5.28
CA MET A 1 13.88 -32.71 -4.99
C MET A 1 12.98 -32.15 -6.07
N MET A 2 12.02 -32.92 -6.60
CA MET A 2 10.97 -32.34 -7.45
C MET A 2 10.06 -31.44 -6.61
N SER A 3 9.68 -30.28 -7.13
CA SER A 3 8.74 -29.36 -6.48
C SER A 3 7.37 -30.03 -6.33
N LYS A 4 6.79 -30.00 -5.13
CA LYS A 4 5.44 -30.56 -4.87
C LYS A 4 4.38 -29.88 -5.74
N TYR A 5 4.55 -28.58 -5.96
CA TYR A 5 3.72 -27.76 -6.84
C TYR A 5 4.62 -27.01 -7.82
N LYS A 6 4.31 -27.09 -9.12
CA LYS A 6 5.03 -26.33 -10.16
C LYS A 6 4.78 -24.82 -10.04
N ARG A 7 3.55 -24.44 -9.67
CA ARG A 7 3.09 -23.06 -9.61
C ARG A 7 2.33 -22.83 -8.32
N ILE A 8 2.61 -21.72 -7.67
CA ILE A 8 1.88 -21.23 -6.50
C ILE A 8 1.26 -19.88 -6.85
N PHE A 9 -0.01 -19.71 -6.48
CA PHE A 9 -0.73 -18.44 -6.60
C PHE A 9 -1.03 -17.94 -5.19
N THR A 10 -0.46 -16.80 -4.83
CA THR A 10 -0.72 -16.12 -3.57
C THR A 10 -1.55 -14.89 -3.88
N ILE A 11 -2.76 -14.80 -3.32
CA ILE A 11 -3.68 -13.68 -3.52
C ILE A 11 -3.93 -13.02 -2.17
N VAL A 12 -3.55 -11.76 -2.07
CA VAL A 12 -3.82 -10.91 -0.91
C VAL A 12 -5.06 -10.07 -1.22
N ILE A 13 -6.09 -10.23 -0.42
CA ILE A 13 -7.25 -9.35 -0.38
C ILE A 13 -6.92 -8.26 0.64
N ASP A 14 -6.41 -7.13 0.16
CA ASP A 14 -5.77 -6.14 1.02
C ASP A 14 -6.75 -5.61 2.08
N SER A 15 -6.28 -5.47 3.32
CA SER A 15 -7.06 -5.07 4.52
C SER A 15 -8.22 -5.98 4.99
N LEU A 16 -8.51 -7.12 4.35
CA LEU A 16 -9.64 -8.00 4.73
C LEU A 16 -9.31 -8.85 5.99
N GLY A 17 -9.27 -8.21 7.15
CA GLY A 17 -9.09 -8.86 8.45
C GLY A 17 -10.29 -9.71 8.89
N ILE A 18 -10.03 -10.72 9.74
CA ILE A 18 -11.03 -11.68 10.25
C ILE A 18 -11.17 -11.61 11.78
N GLY A 19 -11.11 -10.40 12.34
CA GLY A 19 -11.17 -10.13 13.77
C GLY A 19 -9.87 -9.59 14.37
N GLU A 20 -9.98 -9.07 15.59
CA GLU A 20 -8.87 -8.50 16.34
C GLU A 20 -7.85 -9.57 16.83
N LEU A 21 -6.60 -9.13 17.00
CA LEU A 21 -5.53 -9.92 17.62
C LEU A 21 -5.41 -9.59 19.12
N GLU A 22 -4.72 -10.43 19.90
CA GLU A 22 -4.63 -10.24 21.36
C GLU A 22 -3.91 -8.93 21.77
N ASP A 23 -3.10 -8.38 20.87
CA ASP A 23 -2.35 -7.13 21.02
C ASP A 23 -3.03 -5.92 20.39
N ALA A 24 -4.25 -6.04 19.84
CA ALA A 24 -4.96 -4.96 19.15
C ALA A 24 -5.12 -3.68 19.99
N LYS A 25 -5.23 -3.81 21.32
CA LYS A 25 -5.26 -2.67 22.25
C LYS A 25 -4.03 -1.77 22.14
N GLN A 26 -2.85 -2.32 21.83
CA GLN A 26 -1.61 -1.55 21.67
C GLN A 26 -1.66 -0.63 20.44
N TYR A 27 -2.52 -0.97 19.47
CA TYR A 27 -2.71 -0.25 18.22
C TYR A 27 -3.97 0.62 18.21
N GLY A 28 -4.70 0.70 19.33
CA GLY A 28 -5.97 1.40 19.43
C GLY A 28 -7.15 0.67 18.75
N ASP A 29 -6.97 -0.60 18.37
CA ASP A 29 -7.90 -1.36 17.52
C ASP A 29 -8.76 -2.34 18.33
N VAL A 30 -9.31 -1.90 19.47
CA VAL A 30 -10.17 -2.77 20.30
C VAL A 30 -11.53 -2.98 19.64
N ASN A 31 -12.01 -4.22 19.63
CA ASN A 31 -13.24 -4.70 19.00
C ASN A 31 -13.28 -4.46 17.48
N VAL A 32 -12.15 -4.55 16.78
CA VAL A 32 -12.15 -4.48 15.31
C VAL A 32 -12.43 -5.85 14.69
N ASP A 33 -13.29 -5.88 13.69
CA ASP A 33 -13.60 -7.07 12.90
C ASP A 33 -14.03 -6.66 11.49
N THR A 34 -13.08 -6.60 10.56
CA THR A 34 -13.36 -6.12 9.20
C THR A 34 -14.41 -7.00 8.51
N LEU A 35 -14.15 -8.29 8.35
CA LEU A 35 -15.07 -9.20 7.66
C LEU A 35 -16.42 -9.33 8.38
N GLY A 36 -16.42 -9.40 9.72
CA GLY A 36 -17.64 -9.48 10.51
C GLY A 36 -18.52 -8.25 10.35
N HIS A 37 -17.95 -7.06 10.57
CA HIS A 37 -18.72 -5.80 10.47
C HIS A 37 -19.19 -5.49 9.05
N ILE A 38 -18.42 -5.86 8.01
CA ILE A 38 -18.87 -5.75 6.61
C ILE A 38 -20.13 -6.60 6.41
N ALA A 39 -20.08 -7.88 6.79
CA ALA A 39 -21.22 -8.79 6.64
C ALA A 39 -22.44 -8.34 7.46
N GLU A 40 -22.24 -7.72 8.63
CA GLU A 40 -23.30 -7.16 9.46
C GLU A 40 -23.98 -5.93 8.87
N SER A 41 -23.21 -5.10 8.15
CA SER A 41 -23.65 -3.82 7.59
C SER A 41 -24.59 -3.90 6.38
N VAL A 42 -24.78 -5.11 5.84
CA VAL A 42 -25.60 -5.37 4.65
C VAL A 42 -26.70 -6.40 4.93
N ASP A 43 -27.79 -6.31 4.18
CA ASP A 43 -28.92 -7.24 4.27
C ASP A 43 -28.64 -8.60 3.62
N SER A 44 -27.67 -8.66 2.72
CA SER A 44 -27.22 -9.89 2.06
C SER A 44 -25.73 -9.80 1.77
N PHE A 45 -25.00 -10.88 2.08
CA PHE A 45 -23.57 -10.99 1.78
C PHE A 45 -23.29 -12.33 1.10
N LYS A 46 -22.77 -12.30 -0.12
CA LYS A 46 -22.68 -13.48 -1.00
C LYS A 46 -21.25 -13.71 -1.49
N ILE A 47 -20.56 -14.61 -0.80
CA ILE A 47 -19.19 -15.04 -1.14
C ILE A 47 -19.10 -16.56 -1.33
N PRO A 48 -19.92 -17.17 -2.21
CA PRO A 48 -20.09 -18.63 -2.28
C PRO A 48 -18.79 -19.39 -2.61
N ASN A 49 -17.87 -18.77 -3.33
CA ASN A 49 -16.58 -19.39 -3.65
C ASN A 49 -15.62 -19.38 -2.45
N LEU A 50 -15.58 -18.30 -1.66
CA LEU A 50 -14.80 -18.25 -0.42
C LEU A 50 -15.43 -19.13 0.66
N GLN A 51 -16.75 -19.24 0.70
CA GLN A 51 -17.45 -20.21 1.54
C GLN A 51 -17.02 -21.64 1.20
N LYS A 52 -16.98 -22.02 -0.08
CA LYS A 52 -16.48 -23.34 -0.53
C LYS A 52 -15.03 -23.60 -0.16
N LEU A 53 -14.19 -22.56 -0.06
CA LEU A 53 -12.81 -22.67 0.44
C LEU A 53 -12.74 -22.80 1.96
N GLY A 54 -13.82 -22.51 2.69
CA GLY A 54 -13.92 -22.65 4.13
C GLY A 54 -13.73 -21.35 4.92
N LEU A 55 -13.88 -20.17 4.31
CA LEU A 55 -13.68 -18.89 5.03
C LEU A 55 -14.60 -18.75 6.26
N ALA A 56 -15.87 -19.15 6.12
CA ALA A 56 -16.85 -19.13 7.21
C ALA A 56 -16.60 -20.20 8.30
N ASN A 57 -15.67 -21.13 8.08
CA ASN A 57 -15.23 -22.08 9.11
C ASN A 57 -14.18 -21.47 10.04
N LEU A 58 -13.45 -20.43 9.60
CA LEU A 58 -12.42 -19.75 10.40
C LEU A 58 -12.99 -18.67 11.31
N HIS A 59 -14.04 -17.99 10.84
CA HIS A 59 -14.65 -16.85 11.51
C HIS A 59 -16.14 -16.83 11.20
N LYS A 60 -16.95 -16.39 12.16
CA LYS A 60 -18.40 -16.31 11.97
C LYS A 60 -18.72 -15.12 11.07
N ILE A 61 -19.43 -15.37 9.97
CA ILE A 61 -19.78 -14.34 8.99
C ILE A 61 -21.31 -14.32 8.86
N LYS A 62 -21.94 -13.16 9.06
CA LYS A 62 -23.39 -13.04 8.86
C LYS A 62 -23.74 -13.40 7.42
N HIS A 63 -24.84 -14.12 7.22
CA HIS A 63 -25.36 -14.60 5.92
C HIS A 63 -24.54 -15.71 5.23
N VAL A 64 -23.43 -16.16 5.81
CA VAL A 64 -22.55 -17.17 5.20
C VAL A 64 -22.28 -18.28 6.22
N ASP A 65 -22.92 -19.43 6.02
CA ASP A 65 -22.75 -20.57 6.92
C ASP A 65 -21.41 -21.27 6.72
N ALA A 66 -20.87 -21.85 7.80
CA ALA A 66 -19.75 -22.80 7.73
C ALA A 66 -20.16 -24.05 6.93
N ILE A 67 -19.18 -24.75 6.36
CA ILE A 67 -19.42 -25.97 5.57
C ILE A 67 -18.65 -27.17 6.10
N ASP A 68 -19.23 -28.37 5.97
CA ASP A 68 -18.61 -29.59 6.51
C ASP A 68 -17.34 -30.03 5.76
N LYS A 69 -17.28 -29.77 4.45
CA LYS A 69 -16.23 -30.27 3.55
C LYS A 69 -15.65 -29.15 2.68
N PRO A 70 -14.79 -28.29 3.25
CA PRO A 70 -14.12 -27.23 2.50
C PRO A 70 -13.14 -27.79 1.47
N LEU A 71 -13.00 -27.10 0.34
CA LEU A 71 -12.14 -27.50 -0.78
C LEU A 71 -10.64 -27.41 -0.47
N GLY A 72 -10.26 -26.57 0.50
CA GLY A 72 -8.87 -26.31 0.85
C GLY A 72 -8.63 -26.34 2.35
N TYR A 73 -7.38 -26.29 2.75
CA TYR A 73 -6.99 -26.09 4.15
C TYR A 73 -7.27 -24.65 4.56
N GLN A 74 -7.64 -24.45 5.83
CA GLN A 74 -7.87 -23.12 6.38
C GLN A 74 -6.95 -22.88 7.58
N MET A 75 -6.48 -21.65 7.70
CA MET A 75 -5.70 -21.18 8.84
C MET A 75 -5.92 -19.68 9.01
N LYS A 76 -5.91 -19.21 10.26
CA LYS A 76 -5.70 -17.80 10.59
C LYS A 76 -4.25 -17.56 10.99
N MET A 77 -3.69 -16.45 10.55
CA MET A 77 -2.31 -16.06 10.85
C MET A 77 -2.35 -14.86 11.79
N LYS A 78 -1.39 -14.81 12.70
CA LYS A 78 -1.14 -13.66 13.58
C LYS A 78 0.11 -12.96 13.06
N GLU A 79 0.02 -11.65 12.87
CA GLU A 79 1.17 -10.80 12.53
C GLU A 79 2.13 -10.77 13.74
N ALA A 80 3.40 -11.05 13.47
CA ALA A 80 4.47 -11.09 14.47
C ALA A 80 5.22 -9.76 14.57
N SER A 81 5.26 -9.01 13.47
CA SER A 81 5.88 -7.68 13.38
C SER A 81 5.11 -6.62 14.16
N THR A 82 5.77 -5.50 14.44
CA THR A 82 5.23 -4.41 15.27
C THR A 82 4.43 -3.38 14.48
N GLY A 83 4.29 -3.54 13.17
CA GLY A 83 3.57 -2.64 12.27
C GLY A 83 2.31 -3.31 11.74
N LYS A 84 1.30 -2.51 11.41
CA LYS A 84 0.03 -2.95 10.80
C LYS A 84 -0.19 -2.35 9.41
N ASP A 85 0.88 -1.88 8.78
CA ASP A 85 0.88 -1.27 7.46
C ASP A 85 1.13 -2.32 6.35
N THR A 86 0.75 -1.97 5.12
CA THR A 86 0.88 -2.85 3.95
C THR A 86 2.31 -3.37 3.75
N MET A 87 3.34 -2.57 3.99
CA MET A 87 4.72 -3.00 3.73
C MET A 87 5.14 -4.06 4.77
N THR A 88 4.89 -3.79 6.05
CA THR A 88 5.18 -4.73 7.14
C THR A 88 4.54 -6.09 6.90
N GLY A 89 3.23 -6.15 6.66
CA GLY A 89 2.52 -7.42 6.49
C GLY A 89 2.98 -8.21 5.25
N HIS A 90 3.22 -7.53 4.13
CA HIS A 90 3.73 -8.20 2.92
C HIS A 90 5.17 -8.70 3.10
N TRP A 91 6.02 -7.92 3.74
CA TRP A 91 7.40 -8.31 4.01
C TRP A 91 7.45 -9.50 4.97
N GLU A 92 6.57 -9.54 5.96
CA GLU A 92 6.43 -10.67 6.87
C GLU A 92 5.95 -11.94 6.18
N MET A 93 4.93 -11.83 5.31
CA MET A 93 4.48 -12.96 4.48
C MET A 93 5.62 -13.58 3.68
N MET A 94 6.62 -12.77 3.30
CA MET A 94 7.80 -13.20 2.54
C MET A 94 9.06 -13.42 3.39
N GLY A 95 8.89 -13.60 4.70
CA GLY A 95 9.90 -14.14 5.60
C GLY A 95 10.71 -13.13 6.40
N LEU A 96 10.30 -11.86 6.42
CA LEU A 96 10.93 -10.84 7.28
C LEU A 96 10.19 -10.72 8.63
N HIS A 97 10.87 -10.15 9.62
CA HIS A 97 10.26 -9.78 10.91
C HIS A 97 10.64 -8.33 11.20
N ILE A 98 9.64 -7.44 11.17
CA ILE A 98 9.83 -6.01 11.24
C ILE A 98 9.52 -5.52 12.66
N THR A 99 10.54 -5.04 13.36
CA THR A 99 10.42 -4.59 14.76
C THR A 99 10.37 -3.07 14.91
N THR A 100 10.50 -2.34 13.80
CA THR A 100 10.43 -0.88 13.76
C THR A 100 9.29 -0.50 12.85
N PRO A 101 8.16 0.03 13.39
CA PRO A 101 7.00 0.37 12.58
C PRO A 101 7.27 1.61 11.73
N PHE A 102 6.63 1.69 10.58
CA PHE A 102 6.58 2.93 9.81
C PHE A 102 5.68 3.96 10.51
N GLN A 103 6.09 5.22 10.47
CA GLN A 103 5.37 6.33 11.10
C GLN A 103 4.27 6.85 10.18
N THR A 104 3.11 7.17 10.74
CA THR A 104 2.06 7.96 10.08
C THR A 104 2.03 9.36 10.67
N PHE A 105 1.76 10.36 9.83
CA PHE A 105 1.73 11.77 10.23
C PHE A 105 0.38 12.41 9.89
N THR A 106 -0.67 11.58 9.79
CA THR A 106 -2.01 11.95 9.33
C THR A 106 -2.63 13.07 10.15
N ASP A 107 -2.54 12.96 11.48
CA ASP A 107 -3.24 13.85 12.41
C ASP A 107 -2.45 15.11 12.75
N THR A 108 -1.11 15.05 12.68
CA THR A 108 -0.22 16.11 13.15
C THR A 108 0.52 16.86 12.04
N GLY A 109 0.61 16.26 10.84
CA GLY A 109 1.65 16.60 9.89
C GLY A 109 3.04 16.14 10.36
N PHE A 110 4.05 16.40 9.55
CA PHE A 110 5.45 16.10 9.82
C PHE A 110 6.02 17.01 10.92
N PRO A 111 6.93 16.49 11.76
CA PRO A 111 7.55 17.26 12.83
C PRO A 111 8.41 18.40 12.27
N LYS A 112 8.49 19.51 13.02
CA LYS A 112 9.19 20.73 12.59
C LYS A 112 10.66 20.44 12.26
N GLU A 113 11.31 19.59 13.03
CA GLU A 113 12.71 19.23 12.86
C GLU A 113 12.99 18.53 11.52
N LEU A 114 12.05 17.69 11.05
CA LEU A 114 12.14 17.08 9.72
C LEU A 114 12.02 18.15 8.63
N LEU A 115 11.04 19.04 8.77
CA LEU A 115 10.80 20.09 7.79
C LEU A 115 11.96 21.08 7.74
N ASP A 116 12.47 21.54 8.88
CA ASP A 116 13.61 22.47 8.95
C ASP A 116 14.85 21.89 8.26
N GLU A 117 15.16 20.62 8.49
CA GLU A 117 16.31 19.96 7.84
C GLU A 117 16.06 19.76 6.34
N LEU A 118 14.82 19.46 5.94
CA LEU A 118 14.46 19.37 4.53
C LEU A 118 14.60 20.73 3.83
N GLU A 119 14.05 21.81 4.41
CA GLU A 119 14.20 23.18 3.89
C GLU A 119 15.67 23.56 3.73
N LYS A 120 16.49 23.25 4.74
CA LYS A 120 17.92 23.55 4.74
C LYS A 120 18.67 22.83 3.62
N ARG A 121 18.35 21.54 3.35
CA ARG A 121 19.04 20.73 2.33
C ARG A 121 18.51 20.98 0.92
N THR A 122 17.25 21.37 0.77
CA THR A 122 16.65 21.66 -0.54
C THR A 122 16.84 23.11 -0.95
N GLY A 123 16.85 24.05 0.00
CA GLY A 123 16.86 25.48 -0.26
C GLY A 123 15.46 26.08 -0.48
N HIS A 124 14.40 25.28 -0.31
CA HIS A 124 13.00 25.71 -0.49
C HIS A 124 12.29 25.78 0.86
N LYS A 125 11.43 26.78 1.06
CA LYS A 125 10.50 26.77 2.19
C LYS A 125 9.39 25.74 1.97
N ILE A 126 8.76 25.30 3.04
CA ILE A 126 7.71 24.28 2.99
C ILE A 126 6.35 24.86 3.36
N VAL A 127 5.32 24.49 2.59
CA VAL A 127 3.91 24.80 2.86
C VAL A 127 3.06 23.52 2.83
N GLY A 128 1.87 23.57 3.45
CA GLY A 128 0.92 22.46 3.51
C GLY A 128 0.99 21.68 4.82
N ASN A 129 2.00 20.83 4.97
CA ASN A 129 2.26 19.96 6.12
C ASN A 129 1.01 19.37 6.81
N LYS A 130 0.14 18.72 6.03
CA LYS A 130 -1.11 18.13 6.55
C LYS A 130 -1.54 16.93 5.72
N SER A 131 -2.46 16.13 6.26
CA SER A 131 -3.16 15.13 5.47
C SER A 131 -4.13 15.82 4.50
N ALA A 132 -4.02 15.52 3.21
CA ALA A 132 -4.87 16.12 2.18
C ALA A 132 -4.98 15.23 0.93
N SER A 133 -6.07 15.39 0.18
CA SER A 133 -6.12 14.87 -1.18
C SER A 133 -5.20 15.69 -2.09
N GLY A 134 -4.59 15.03 -3.09
CA GLY A 134 -3.70 15.71 -4.03
C GLY A 134 -4.39 16.82 -4.84
N THR A 135 -5.69 16.70 -5.10
CA THR A 135 -6.46 17.77 -5.76
C THR A 135 -6.68 18.95 -4.82
N ALA A 136 -7.11 18.70 -3.59
CA ALA A 136 -7.40 19.76 -2.62
C ALA A 136 -6.14 20.57 -2.27
N ILE A 137 -4.99 19.93 -2.08
CA ILE A 137 -3.76 20.64 -1.72
C ILE A 137 -3.23 21.51 -2.87
N LEU A 138 -3.44 21.10 -4.13
CA LEU A 138 -3.08 21.91 -5.30
C LEU A 138 -4.02 23.09 -5.48
N ASP A 139 -5.33 22.89 -5.30
CA ASP A 139 -6.30 23.99 -5.33
C ASP A 139 -6.10 25.02 -4.20
N GLU A 140 -5.46 24.60 -3.10
CA GLU A 140 -5.13 25.47 -1.98
C GLU A 140 -3.80 26.20 -2.17
N LEU A 141 -2.74 25.50 -2.58
CA LEU A 141 -1.36 25.99 -2.50
C LEU A 141 -0.63 26.06 -3.85
N GLY A 142 -1.23 25.59 -4.94
CA GLY A 142 -0.57 25.51 -6.25
C GLY A 142 -0.11 26.87 -6.78
N GLU A 143 -0.96 27.90 -6.68
CA GLU A 143 -0.60 29.26 -7.08
C GLU A 143 0.48 29.89 -6.18
N HIS A 144 0.48 29.54 -4.89
CA HIS A 144 1.52 29.98 -3.95
C HIS A 144 2.87 29.41 -4.37
N GLN A 145 2.96 28.09 -4.54
CA GLN A 145 4.18 27.42 -4.97
C GLN A 145 4.71 27.99 -6.28
N MET A 146 3.85 28.25 -7.27
CA MET A 146 4.30 28.80 -8.54
C MET A 146 4.92 30.20 -8.41
N LYS A 147 4.43 31.01 -7.46
CA LYS A 147 4.90 32.38 -7.23
C LYS A 147 6.17 32.43 -6.38
N THR A 148 6.31 31.56 -5.39
CA THR A 148 7.39 31.63 -4.40
C THR A 148 8.50 30.62 -4.63
N GLY A 149 8.21 29.50 -5.31
CA GLY A 149 9.07 28.33 -5.36
C GLY A 149 8.95 27.44 -4.12
N ASP A 150 8.09 27.76 -3.15
CA ASP A 150 7.96 26.95 -1.93
C ASP A 150 7.43 25.55 -2.24
N MET A 151 8.00 24.58 -1.55
CA MET A 151 7.69 23.17 -1.73
C MET A 151 6.41 22.80 -0.97
N ILE A 152 5.39 22.34 -1.70
CA ILE A 152 4.17 21.81 -1.07
C ILE A 152 4.48 20.39 -0.58
N VAL A 153 4.49 20.22 0.74
CA VAL A 153 4.67 18.90 1.38
C VAL A 153 3.37 18.51 2.08
N TYR A 154 2.91 17.29 1.85
CA TYR A 154 1.67 16.78 2.45
C TYR A 154 1.72 15.26 2.65
N THR A 155 0.77 14.71 3.39
CA THR A 155 0.66 13.27 3.69
C THR A 155 -0.77 12.76 3.41
N SER A 156 -1.02 11.49 3.73
CA SER A 156 -2.34 10.82 3.64
C SER A 156 -2.59 9.98 4.89
N ALA A 157 -3.55 9.05 4.84
CA ALA A 157 -3.74 8.07 5.91
C ALA A 157 -2.56 7.09 6.01
N ASP A 158 -1.91 6.80 4.88
CA ASP A 158 -0.73 5.92 4.81
C ASP A 158 0.57 6.60 5.28
N SER A 159 1.57 5.77 5.56
CA SER A 159 2.94 6.19 5.85
C SER A 159 3.67 6.71 4.60
N VAL A 160 3.32 7.93 4.17
CA VAL A 160 3.91 8.58 2.98
C VAL A 160 4.22 10.05 3.20
N LEU A 161 5.26 10.55 2.53
CA LEU A 161 5.53 11.97 2.36
C LEU A 161 5.45 12.31 0.86
N GLN A 162 4.58 13.24 0.52
CA GLN A 162 4.32 13.63 -0.86
C GLN A 162 4.80 15.07 -1.07
N ILE A 163 5.47 15.30 -2.20
CA ILE A 163 6.01 16.61 -2.57
C ILE A 163 5.43 17.00 -3.91
N CYS A 164 4.71 18.13 -3.99
CA CYS A 164 4.29 18.68 -5.28
C CYS A 164 5.35 19.63 -5.84
N GLY A 165 5.46 19.65 -7.17
CA GLY A 165 6.28 20.61 -7.89
C GLY A 165 5.65 20.93 -9.24
N HIS A 166 5.34 22.20 -9.50
CA HIS A 166 4.89 22.62 -10.83
C HIS A 166 6.02 22.45 -11.85
N GLU A 167 5.76 21.75 -12.95
CA GLU A 167 6.83 21.31 -13.86
C GLU A 167 7.61 22.47 -14.51
N GLU A 168 6.96 23.62 -14.75
CA GLU A 168 7.59 24.76 -15.41
C GLU A 168 8.32 25.71 -14.45
N THR A 169 7.85 25.84 -13.21
CA THR A 169 8.38 26.85 -12.26
C THR A 169 9.26 26.22 -11.17
N PHE A 170 8.94 25.01 -10.73
CA PHE A 170 9.75 24.26 -9.76
C PHE A 170 10.76 23.34 -10.47
N GLY A 171 10.37 22.75 -11.61
CA GLY A 171 11.21 21.87 -12.41
C GLY A 171 11.20 20.42 -11.94
N LEU A 172 11.12 19.48 -12.90
CA LEU A 172 10.99 18.05 -12.59
C LEU A 172 12.23 17.45 -11.94
N GLU A 173 13.43 17.78 -12.44
CA GLU A 173 14.69 17.30 -11.87
C GLU A 173 14.90 17.79 -10.44
N GLU A 174 14.50 19.03 -10.17
CA GLU A 174 14.58 19.62 -8.84
C GLU A 174 13.59 18.98 -7.86
N LEU A 175 12.36 18.69 -8.32
CA LEU A 175 11.40 17.89 -7.56
C LEU A 175 11.99 16.52 -7.18
N TYR A 176 12.61 15.83 -8.14
CA TYR A 176 13.23 14.54 -7.89
C TYR A 176 14.41 14.64 -6.92
N ARG A 177 15.24 15.69 -7.03
CA ARG A 177 16.33 15.95 -6.07
C ARG A 177 15.78 16.15 -4.66
N CYS A 178 14.72 16.93 -4.50
CA CYS A 178 14.07 17.16 -3.22
C CYS A 178 13.48 15.87 -2.62
N CYS A 179 12.84 15.04 -3.43
CA CYS A 179 12.32 13.74 -2.98
C CYS A 179 13.43 12.77 -2.55
N LYS A 180 14.58 12.75 -3.24
CA LYS A 180 15.75 11.94 -2.83
C LYS A 180 16.28 12.38 -1.47
N ILE A 181 16.41 13.69 -1.24
CA ILE A 181 16.82 14.24 0.06
C ILE A 181 15.79 13.88 1.14
N ALA A 182 14.50 14.04 0.87
CA ALA A 182 13.44 13.65 1.81
C ALA A 182 13.51 12.15 2.14
N ARG A 183 13.83 11.29 1.17
CA ARG A 183 13.99 9.85 1.40
C ARG A 183 15.15 9.56 2.34
N GLU A 184 16.29 10.20 2.15
CA GLU A 184 17.45 10.04 3.04
C GLU A 184 17.13 10.48 4.48
N LEU A 185 16.47 11.63 4.65
CA LEU A 185 16.11 12.15 5.97
C LEU A 185 15.14 11.24 6.71
N THR A 186 14.16 10.69 5.99
CA THR A 186 13.13 9.80 6.53
C THR A 186 13.60 8.35 6.69
N LEU A 187 14.91 8.07 6.65
CA LEU A 187 15.45 6.78 7.11
C LEU A 187 15.59 6.72 8.64
N LYS A 188 15.52 7.86 9.32
CA LYS A 188 15.53 7.90 10.79
C LYS A 188 14.25 7.27 11.35
N PRO A 189 14.32 6.41 12.38
CA PRO A 189 13.16 5.73 12.96
C PRO A 189 11.98 6.66 13.31
N GLU A 190 12.27 7.82 13.90
CA GLU A 190 11.27 8.81 14.30
C GLU A 190 10.56 9.50 13.11
N TRP A 191 11.12 9.42 11.90
CA TRP A 191 10.60 10.02 10.67
C TRP A 191 10.33 8.97 9.58
N MET A 192 10.32 7.70 9.95
CA MET A 192 10.38 6.58 9.02
C MET A 192 9.07 6.41 8.25
N VAL A 193 8.96 7.07 7.09
CA VAL A 193 7.84 6.85 6.18
C VAL A 193 8.14 5.74 5.18
N GLY A 194 7.13 4.94 4.83
CA GLY A 194 7.25 3.85 3.86
C GLY A 194 7.66 4.35 2.46
N ARG A 195 7.15 5.51 2.04
CA ARG A 195 7.37 6.03 0.67
C ARG A 195 7.43 7.55 0.59
N ILE A 196 8.35 8.05 -0.24
CA ILE A 196 8.32 9.44 -0.73
C ILE A 196 7.72 9.46 -2.13
N ILE A 197 6.81 10.40 -2.43
CA ILE A 197 6.15 10.49 -3.74
C ILE A 197 6.33 11.88 -4.33
N ALA A 198 6.99 11.94 -5.48
CA ALA A 198 7.00 13.12 -6.33
C ALA A 198 5.63 13.27 -7.04
N ARG A 199 5.00 14.43 -6.87
CA ARG A 199 3.69 14.79 -7.43
C ARG A 199 3.81 15.99 -8.37
N PRO A 200 4.42 15.81 -9.54
CA PRO A 200 4.47 16.88 -10.52
C PRO A 200 3.07 17.23 -11.03
N TYR A 201 2.87 18.51 -11.32
CA TYR A 201 1.62 19.01 -11.89
C TYR A 201 1.86 20.16 -12.87
N VAL A 202 0.85 20.43 -13.69
CA VAL A 202 0.78 21.54 -14.65
C VAL A 202 -0.53 22.31 -14.46
N GLY A 203 -0.65 23.47 -15.10
CA GLY A 203 -1.82 24.35 -15.08
C GLY A 203 -1.48 25.70 -14.47
N GLU A 204 -2.20 26.75 -14.85
CA GLU A 204 -1.78 28.12 -14.54
C GLU A 204 -2.42 28.69 -13.26
N ARG A 205 -3.57 28.15 -12.85
CA ARG A 205 -4.38 28.69 -11.76
C ARG A 205 -5.24 27.65 -11.08
N LYS A 206 -5.79 28.03 -9.92
CA LYS A 206 -6.74 27.21 -9.15
C LYS A 206 -7.90 26.71 -10.04
N GLY A 207 -8.25 25.43 -9.89
CA GLY A 207 -9.26 24.76 -10.72
C GLY A 207 -8.75 24.23 -12.07
N GLU A 208 -7.55 24.62 -12.51
CA GLU A 208 -6.93 24.11 -13.74
C GLU A 208 -5.75 23.15 -13.50
N PHE A 209 -5.30 23.03 -12.24
CA PHE A 209 -4.17 22.18 -11.90
C PHE A 209 -4.43 20.70 -12.18
N LYS A 210 -3.48 20.06 -12.86
CA LYS A 210 -3.53 18.64 -13.21
C LYS A 210 -2.21 17.97 -12.88
N ARG A 211 -2.26 16.91 -12.07
CA ARG A 211 -1.10 16.02 -11.82
C ARG A 211 -0.70 15.34 -13.13
N THR A 212 0.60 15.21 -13.36
CA THR A 212 1.13 14.59 -14.58
C THR A 212 1.46 13.11 -14.36
N SER A 213 1.82 12.43 -15.45
CA SER A 213 2.34 11.06 -15.42
C SER A 213 3.79 10.96 -14.95
N ASN A 214 4.50 12.08 -14.75
CA ASN A 214 5.90 12.12 -14.31
C ASN A 214 6.07 11.83 -12.80
N ARG A 215 5.02 11.29 -12.16
CA ARG A 215 5.07 10.78 -10.79
C ARG A 215 6.24 9.82 -10.65
N HIS A 216 7.01 9.99 -9.58
CA HIS A 216 8.07 9.08 -9.20
C HIS A 216 8.00 8.77 -7.71
N ASP A 217 8.20 7.50 -7.35
CA ASP A 217 8.06 7.01 -5.98
C ASP A 217 9.42 6.49 -5.49
N TYR A 218 9.80 6.87 -4.28
CA TYR A 218 10.99 6.39 -3.60
C TYR A 218 10.56 5.54 -2.40
N ALA A 219 10.42 4.24 -2.64
CA ALA A 219 10.03 3.26 -1.63
C ALA A 219 11.22 2.80 -0.81
N LEU A 220 10.96 2.24 0.38
CA LEU A 220 11.96 1.45 1.07
C LEU A 220 12.04 0.06 0.45
N LYS A 221 13.27 -0.41 0.30
CA LYS A 221 13.53 -1.83 0.05
C LYS A 221 13.22 -2.64 1.30
N PRO A 222 12.76 -3.89 1.16
CA PRO A 222 12.71 -4.83 2.28
C PRO A 222 14.03 -4.84 3.06
N TYR A 223 13.97 -4.81 4.39
CA TYR A 223 15.16 -4.74 5.27
C TYR A 223 15.99 -6.04 5.31
N GLY A 224 15.67 -6.99 4.46
CA GLY A 224 16.36 -8.27 4.37
C GLY A 224 15.99 -8.99 3.08
N ARG A 225 16.69 -10.08 2.83
CA ARG A 225 16.42 -10.96 1.70
C ARG A 225 15.09 -11.68 1.92
N THR A 226 14.16 -11.50 1.00
CA THR A 226 12.82 -12.11 1.06
C THR A 226 12.78 -13.47 0.37
N ALA A 227 11.71 -14.23 0.59
CA ALA A 227 11.42 -15.44 -0.19
C ALA A 227 11.36 -15.17 -1.70
N LEU A 228 10.94 -13.97 -2.13
CA LEU A 228 10.92 -13.57 -3.54
C LEU A 228 12.33 -13.51 -4.12
N ASN A 229 13.28 -12.93 -3.38
CA ASN A 229 14.70 -12.92 -3.80
C ASN A 229 15.23 -14.35 -3.92
N VAL A 230 14.95 -15.21 -2.95
CA VAL A 230 15.40 -16.61 -2.96
C VAL A 230 14.85 -17.35 -4.19
N LEU A 231 13.55 -17.18 -4.53
CA LEU A 231 12.95 -17.80 -5.71
C LEU A 231 13.64 -17.33 -7.00
N LYS A 232 13.75 -16.02 -7.19
CA LYS A 232 14.39 -15.41 -8.37
C LYS A 232 15.84 -15.87 -8.55
N ASP A 233 16.62 -15.87 -7.47
CA ASP A 233 18.04 -16.25 -7.50
C ASP A 233 18.24 -17.73 -7.85
N ASN A 234 17.22 -18.57 -7.64
CA ASN A 234 17.21 -19.99 -8.00
C ASN A 234 16.54 -20.26 -9.37
N GLY A 235 16.30 -19.22 -10.17
CA GLY A 235 15.78 -19.36 -11.54
C GLY A 235 14.27 -19.56 -11.64
N TYR A 236 13.52 -19.44 -10.54
CA TYR A 236 12.06 -19.46 -10.56
C TYR A 236 11.48 -18.13 -11.01
N GLN A 237 10.33 -18.18 -11.68
CA GLN A 237 9.59 -16.99 -12.06
C GLN A 237 8.82 -16.44 -10.86
N VAL A 238 8.94 -15.13 -10.62
CA VAL A 238 8.20 -14.38 -9.60
C VAL A 238 7.42 -13.29 -10.34
N ILE A 239 6.18 -13.61 -10.65
CA ILE A 239 5.26 -12.76 -11.40
C ILE A 239 4.41 -12.00 -10.40
N SER A 240 4.51 -10.68 -10.40
CA SER A 240 3.74 -9.80 -9.53
C SER A 240 2.54 -9.21 -10.27
N VAL A 241 1.40 -9.10 -9.58
CA VAL A 241 0.17 -8.46 -10.06
C VAL A 241 -0.28 -7.40 -9.07
N GLY A 242 -0.71 -6.24 -9.59
CA GLY A 242 -1.15 -5.11 -8.79
C GLY A 242 0.01 -4.39 -8.11
N LYS A 243 -0.07 -4.23 -6.78
CA LYS A 243 0.87 -3.41 -6.00
C LYS A 243 2.12 -4.15 -5.50
N ILE A 244 2.21 -5.46 -5.71
CA ILE A 244 3.32 -6.28 -5.18
C ILE A 244 4.69 -5.74 -5.61
N LYS A 245 4.91 -5.39 -6.89
CA LYS A 245 6.20 -4.83 -7.31
C LYS A 245 6.56 -3.54 -6.56
N ASP A 246 5.58 -2.66 -6.34
CA ASP A 246 5.78 -1.39 -5.65
C ASP A 246 6.10 -1.62 -4.15
N ILE A 247 5.43 -2.60 -3.51
CA ILE A 247 5.59 -2.94 -2.09
C ILE A 247 6.98 -3.50 -1.78
N PHE A 248 7.55 -4.26 -2.70
CA PHE A 248 8.88 -4.86 -2.56
C PHE A 248 9.98 -4.05 -3.24
N ASP A 249 9.69 -2.85 -3.77
CA ASP A 249 10.63 -2.04 -4.56
C ASP A 249 11.30 -2.85 -5.71
N GLY A 250 10.53 -3.78 -6.30
CA GLY A 250 11.00 -4.70 -7.33
C GLY A 250 11.96 -5.82 -6.87
N GLU A 251 12.30 -5.89 -5.58
CA GLU A 251 13.15 -6.94 -5.03
C GLU A 251 12.54 -8.33 -5.24
N GLY A 252 13.33 -9.24 -5.80
CA GLY A 252 12.88 -10.61 -6.09
C GLY A 252 11.87 -10.75 -7.24
N ILE A 253 11.42 -9.65 -7.87
CA ILE A 253 10.45 -9.72 -8.97
C ILE A 253 11.14 -10.01 -10.30
N THR A 254 10.59 -10.95 -11.08
CA THR A 254 11.03 -11.25 -12.45
C THR A 254 10.13 -10.59 -13.49
N GLU A 255 8.83 -10.46 -13.20
CA GLU A 255 7.84 -9.82 -14.07
C GLU A 255 6.84 -8.98 -13.26
N GLY A 256 6.55 -7.75 -13.72
CA GLY A 256 5.64 -6.84 -13.03
C GLY A 256 4.44 -6.44 -13.86
N ASN A 257 3.24 -6.70 -13.34
CA ASN A 257 1.96 -6.40 -13.99
C ASN A 257 1.14 -5.44 -13.12
N SER A 258 1.17 -4.14 -13.42
CA SER A 258 0.34 -3.15 -12.71
C SER A 258 -1.13 -3.33 -13.07
N SER A 259 -2.00 -3.26 -12.07
CA SER A 259 -3.46 -3.31 -12.24
C SER A 259 -4.10 -1.93 -12.10
N LYS A 260 -5.31 -1.77 -12.64
CA LYS A 260 -6.10 -0.51 -12.56
C LYS A 260 -7.20 -0.60 -11.49
N SER A 261 -7.54 -1.82 -11.09
CA SER A 261 -8.52 -2.21 -10.09
C SER A 261 -8.21 -3.64 -9.64
N SER A 262 -8.85 -4.09 -8.56
CA SER A 262 -8.81 -5.47 -8.09
C SER A 262 -9.39 -6.44 -9.13
N VAL A 263 -10.43 -6.02 -9.87
CA VAL A 263 -11.00 -6.82 -10.98
C VAL A 263 -9.97 -7.04 -12.09
N HIS A 264 -9.31 -5.96 -12.55
CA HIS A 264 -8.25 -6.09 -13.56
C HIS A 264 -7.09 -6.97 -13.05
N GLY A 265 -6.77 -6.90 -11.76
CA GLY A 265 -5.77 -7.80 -11.15
C GLY A 265 -6.17 -9.28 -11.24
N MET A 266 -7.44 -9.61 -11.02
CA MET A 266 -7.94 -10.99 -11.18
C MET A 266 -7.97 -11.43 -12.65
N GLU A 267 -8.34 -10.54 -13.58
CA GLU A 267 -8.26 -10.82 -15.02
C GLU A 267 -6.83 -11.17 -15.45
N GLN A 268 -5.85 -10.34 -15.06
CA GLN A 268 -4.42 -10.61 -15.28
C GLN A 268 -3.98 -11.94 -14.64
N THR A 269 -4.48 -12.25 -13.45
CA THR A 269 -4.16 -13.50 -12.76
C THR A 269 -4.67 -14.73 -13.53
N ILE A 270 -5.87 -14.64 -14.12
CA ILE A 270 -6.46 -15.70 -14.96
C ILE A 270 -5.64 -15.86 -16.25
N GLU A 271 -5.21 -14.75 -16.87
CA GLU A 271 -4.32 -14.80 -18.04
C GLU A 271 -2.99 -15.49 -17.70
N ILE A 272 -2.39 -15.15 -16.56
CA ILE A 272 -1.15 -15.76 -16.06
C ILE A 272 -1.36 -17.25 -15.74
N GLN A 273 -2.53 -17.64 -15.23
CA GLN A 273 -2.87 -19.04 -14.97
C GLN A 273 -2.81 -19.90 -16.24
N ASN A 274 -3.06 -19.32 -17.42
CA ASN A 274 -3.00 -20.02 -18.71
C ASN A 274 -1.58 -20.10 -19.30
N ARG A 275 -0.60 -19.41 -18.69
CA ARG A 275 0.81 -19.46 -19.12
C ARG A 275 1.54 -20.62 -18.46
N ASP A 276 2.52 -21.17 -19.17
CA ASP A 276 3.47 -22.10 -18.59
C ASP A 276 4.59 -21.36 -17.86
N PHE A 277 4.72 -21.60 -16.56
CA PHE A 277 5.80 -21.07 -15.72
C PHE A 277 6.06 -22.02 -14.55
N GLU A 278 7.23 -21.90 -13.92
CA GLU A 278 7.54 -22.55 -12.65
C GLU A 278 7.94 -21.48 -11.62
N GLY A 279 7.24 -21.43 -10.48
CA GLY A 279 7.45 -20.42 -9.45
C GLY A 279 6.17 -19.85 -8.84
N LEU A 280 6.15 -18.54 -8.63
CA LEU A 280 5.13 -17.82 -7.87
C LEU A 280 4.44 -16.74 -8.72
N CYS A 281 3.11 -16.72 -8.69
CA CYS A 281 2.30 -15.57 -9.04
C CYS A 281 1.77 -14.94 -7.75
N PHE A 282 2.17 -13.69 -7.47
CA PHE A 282 1.82 -12.98 -6.24
C PHE A 282 0.97 -11.75 -6.59
N VAL A 283 -0.26 -11.74 -6.08
CA VAL A 283 -1.32 -10.80 -6.43
C VAL A 283 -1.71 -9.98 -5.20
N ASN A 284 -1.79 -8.67 -5.36
CA ASN A 284 -2.46 -7.80 -4.38
C ASN A 284 -3.72 -7.17 -4.99
N LEU A 285 -4.86 -7.33 -4.31
CA LEU A 285 -6.15 -6.72 -4.63
C LEU A 285 -6.38 -5.50 -3.72
N VAL A 286 -5.95 -4.33 -4.17
CA VAL A 286 -5.81 -3.13 -3.33
C VAL A 286 -7.10 -2.31 -3.14
N ASP A 287 -8.12 -2.49 -3.99
CA ASP A 287 -9.35 -1.66 -3.92
C ASP A 287 -10.04 -1.76 -2.55
N PHE A 288 -9.95 -2.93 -1.92
CA PHE A 288 -10.49 -3.24 -0.61
C PHE A 288 -10.05 -2.26 0.47
N ASP A 289 -8.76 -1.98 0.49
CA ASP A 289 -8.16 -1.01 1.40
C ASP A 289 -8.39 0.44 0.93
N ALA A 290 -8.01 0.73 -0.33
CA ALA A 290 -7.89 2.10 -0.83
C ALA A 290 -9.23 2.79 -1.16
N LEU A 291 -10.24 2.03 -1.60
CA LEU A 291 -11.54 2.57 -2.00
C LEU A 291 -12.58 2.48 -0.88
N TRP A 292 -12.51 1.46 -0.01
CA TRP A 292 -13.57 1.20 0.97
C TRP A 292 -13.08 1.19 2.42
N GLY A 293 -11.99 0.50 2.73
CA GLY A 293 -11.41 0.42 4.07
C GLY A 293 -11.09 1.80 4.66
N HIS A 294 -10.15 2.52 4.05
CA HIS A 294 -9.76 3.87 4.48
C HIS A 294 -10.90 4.89 4.44
N ARG A 295 -11.87 4.70 3.55
CA ARG A 295 -13.03 5.59 3.41
C ARG A 295 -14.20 5.23 4.33
N ARG A 296 -14.06 4.18 5.14
CA ARG A 296 -15.09 3.68 6.06
C ARG A 296 -16.43 3.46 5.34
N ASN A 297 -16.38 2.84 4.16
CA ASN A 297 -17.55 2.53 3.34
C ASN A 297 -17.82 1.01 3.34
N PRO A 298 -18.50 0.46 4.36
CA PRO A 298 -18.68 -0.98 4.50
C PRO A 298 -19.63 -1.55 3.44
N GLN A 299 -20.62 -0.78 2.95
CA GLN A 299 -21.48 -1.21 1.84
C GLN A 299 -20.67 -1.40 0.56
N GLY A 300 -19.84 -0.43 0.20
CA GLY A 300 -18.96 -0.56 -0.97
C GLY A 300 -17.90 -1.66 -0.81
N TYR A 301 -17.47 -1.97 0.42
CA TYR A 301 -16.58 -3.09 0.69
C TYR A 301 -17.30 -4.45 0.52
N ALA A 302 -18.59 -4.50 0.77
CA ALA A 302 -19.38 -5.72 0.62
C ALA A 302 -19.72 -6.07 -0.84
N GLU A 303 -19.86 -5.05 -1.70
CA GLU A 303 -20.15 -5.15 -3.15
C GLU A 303 -18.98 -5.74 -3.95
#